data_AF-A0A2P6VV12-F1
#
_entry.id   AF-A0A2P6VV12-F1
#
_cell.length_a   1.000
_cell.length_b   1.000
_cell.length_c   1.000
_cell.angle_alpha   90.00
_cell.angle_beta   90.00
_cell.angle_gamma   90.00
#
_symmetry.space_group_name_H-M   'P 1'
#
loop_
_entity.id
_entity.type
_entity.pdbx_description
1 polymer ?
#
loop_
_entity_poly.entity_id
_entity_poly.type
_entity_poly.pdbx_seq_one_letter_code
_entity_poly.pdbx_strand_id
1 'polypeptide(L)'
;MKGLLPKAIVILVLVAGLSGCTQAFQDIQNGGPAGDPGSNYETYLTGQRKLVVELDHSPGSNWDTSTSVDEDVRQQLQRITNKNVEVRTSADLPAKGSEYAWSNSELRELHSQHRDVETNDRQVAMHALFLQGKYQQESTGGLAYQAEAFALFMDRIEELTCSNGAIVCDRAERYEVVRSISIHEAGHLFGLVNSPLPMVNPHEDPDHEAHSSNEDSVMFWKVESGKAISDLFSRDTIPYTFDSDDMADAREQRSGSS
;
A
#
# COMPACT_ATOMS: atom_id res chain seq x y z
N MET A 1 -2.19 60.74 -40.25
CA MET A 1 -2.94 59.47 -40.33
C MET A 1 -1.96 58.32 -40.50
N LYS A 2 -1.73 57.53 -39.45
CA LYS A 2 -1.19 56.15 -39.45
C LYS A 2 -1.18 55.72 -37.98
N GLY A 3 -2.18 54.93 -37.58
CA GLY A 3 -2.33 54.43 -36.22
C GLY A 3 -1.31 53.32 -35.93
N LEU A 4 -0.64 53.39 -34.78
CA LEU A 4 0.12 52.30 -34.20
C LEU A 4 -0.82 51.53 -33.26
N LEU A 5 -1.19 50.30 -33.60
CA LEU A 5 -1.80 49.37 -32.65
C LEU A 5 -0.73 48.86 -31.66
N PRO A 6 -1.05 48.69 -30.36
CA PRO A 6 -0.16 48.01 -29.44
C PRO A 6 -0.17 46.51 -29.74
N LYS A 7 1.01 45.90 -29.83
CA LYS A 7 1.16 44.45 -29.93
C LYS A 7 0.74 43.84 -28.59
N ALA A 8 -0.42 43.17 -28.56
CA ALA A 8 -0.82 42.33 -27.44
C ALA A 8 0.16 41.15 -27.35
N ILE A 9 0.92 41.09 -26.25
CA ILE A 9 1.69 39.90 -25.88
C ILE A 9 0.69 38.93 -25.29
N VAL A 10 0.35 37.88 -26.04
CA VAL A 10 -0.39 36.73 -25.53
C VAL A 10 0.63 35.86 -24.80
N ILE A 11 0.62 35.92 -23.47
CA ILE A 11 1.32 34.93 -22.64
C ILE A 11 0.46 33.67 -22.69
N LEU A 12 0.89 32.70 -23.50
CA LEU A 12 0.35 31.34 -23.47
C LEU A 12 0.86 30.68 -22.19
N VAL A 13 0.05 30.71 -21.13
CA VAL A 13 0.29 29.88 -19.95
C VAL A 13 0.04 28.43 -20.37
N LEU A 14 1.12 27.68 -20.65
CA LEU A 14 1.05 26.23 -20.66
C LEU A 14 0.77 25.82 -19.21
N VAL A 15 -0.49 25.54 -18.90
CA VAL A 15 -0.83 24.71 -17.75
C VAL A 15 -0.33 23.31 -18.10
N ALA A 16 0.87 22.97 -17.64
CA ALA A 16 1.29 21.59 -17.55
C ALA A 16 0.38 20.94 -16.51
N GLY A 17 -0.75 20.39 -16.96
CA GLY A 17 -1.54 19.50 -16.14
C GLY A 17 -0.66 18.33 -15.74
N LEU A 18 -0.51 18.11 -14.43
CA LEU A 18 0.00 16.86 -13.88
C LEU A 18 -1.03 15.76 -14.19
N SER A 19 -1.08 15.32 -15.45
CA SER A 19 -1.97 14.26 -15.92
C SER A 19 -1.43 12.85 -15.66
N GLY A 20 -0.39 12.74 -14.82
CA GLY A 20 0.23 11.46 -14.46
C GLY A 20 -0.71 10.55 -13.66
N CYS A 21 -1.41 11.09 -12.66
CA CYS A 21 -2.30 10.30 -11.80
C CYS A 21 -3.49 9.73 -12.58
N THR A 22 -4.08 10.50 -13.50
CA THR A 22 -5.15 10.00 -14.37
C THR A 22 -4.72 8.84 -15.27
N GLN A 23 -3.43 8.74 -15.63
CA GLN A 23 -2.96 7.65 -16.48
C GLN A 23 -2.74 6.36 -15.68
N ALA A 24 -2.24 6.44 -14.44
CA ALA A 24 -2.17 5.30 -13.52
C ALA A 24 -3.56 4.75 -13.20
N PHE A 25 -4.56 5.62 -12.96
CA PHE A 25 -5.96 5.22 -12.81
C PHE A 25 -6.59 4.64 -14.09
N GLN A 26 -6.18 5.10 -15.28
CA GLN A 26 -6.70 4.58 -16.57
C GLN A 26 -6.08 3.25 -16.98
N ASP A 27 -4.80 3.01 -16.68
CA ASP A 27 -4.13 1.75 -17.01
C ASP A 27 -4.61 0.58 -16.12
N ILE A 28 -5.15 0.89 -14.93
CA ILE A 28 -5.80 -0.06 -14.01
C ILE A 28 -7.11 -0.65 -14.60
N GLN A 29 -7.86 0.11 -15.40
CA GLN A 29 -9.15 -0.34 -15.95
C GLN A 29 -9.05 -1.37 -17.10
N ASN A 30 -7.84 -1.62 -17.63
CA ASN A 30 -7.66 -2.40 -18.86
C ASN A 30 -7.30 -3.90 -18.67
N GLY A 31 -7.21 -4.40 -17.44
CA GLY A 31 -7.09 -5.85 -17.14
C GLY A 31 -8.38 -6.38 -16.50
N GLY A 32 -8.84 -7.59 -16.86
CA GLY A 32 -10.11 -8.20 -16.38
C GLY A 32 -10.28 -8.29 -14.84
N PRO A 33 -11.38 -8.90 -14.34
CA PRO A 33 -12.27 -8.45 -13.25
C PRO A 33 -11.68 -8.37 -11.82
N ALA A 34 -10.36 -8.33 -11.66
CA ALA A 34 -9.70 -7.96 -10.42
C ALA A 34 -9.92 -6.47 -10.17
N GLY A 35 -10.92 -6.16 -9.33
CA GLY A 35 -11.31 -4.80 -9.01
C GLY A 35 -10.16 -3.97 -8.44
N ASP A 36 -10.37 -2.66 -8.38
CA ASP A 36 -9.41 -1.70 -7.87
C ASP A 36 -9.07 -1.98 -6.39
N PRO A 37 -7.93 -1.52 -5.87
CA PRO A 37 -7.66 -1.53 -4.44
C PRO A 37 -8.86 -1.04 -3.63
N GLY A 38 -9.13 -1.70 -2.51
CA GLY A 38 -10.28 -1.38 -1.67
C GLY A 38 -11.64 -1.80 -2.22
N SER A 39 -11.79 -2.17 -3.50
CA SER A 39 -13.12 -2.52 -4.07
C SER A 39 -13.80 -3.74 -3.43
N ASN A 40 -13.05 -4.58 -2.69
CA ASN A 40 -13.57 -5.73 -1.95
C ASN A 40 -13.60 -5.50 -0.42
N TYR A 41 -13.55 -4.24 0.04
CA TYR A 41 -13.50 -3.89 1.45
C TYR A 41 -14.63 -4.50 2.29
N GLU A 42 -15.83 -4.65 1.72
CA GLU A 42 -16.98 -5.26 2.41
C GLU A 42 -16.65 -6.70 2.85
N THR A 43 -16.07 -7.53 1.97
CA THR A 43 -15.70 -8.91 2.31
C THR A 43 -14.65 -8.94 3.43
N TYR A 44 -13.69 -8.02 3.40
CA TYR A 44 -12.66 -7.87 4.42
C TYR A 44 -13.16 -7.34 5.76
N LEU A 45 -14.24 -6.58 5.81
CA LEU A 45 -14.72 -5.99 7.05
C LEU A 45 -15.91 -6.77 7.64
N THR A 46 -16.82 -7.26 6.81
CA THR A 46 -18.13 -7.77 7.27
C THR A 46 -18.35 -9.25 6.98
N GLY A 47 -17.60 -9.82 6.02
CA GLY A 47 -17.74 -11.20 5.57
C GLY A 47 -17.29 -12.27 6.59
N GLN A 48 -16.41 -13.17 6.16
CA GLN A 48 -16.04 -14.38 6.90
C GLN A 48 -15.31 -14.07 8.22
N ARG A 49 -15.31 -14.99 9.18
CA ARG A 49 -14.63 -14.79 10.48
C ARG A 49 -13.12 -15.01 10.44
N LYS A 50 -12.58 -15.37 9.28
CA LYS A 50 -11.18 -15.72 9.08
C LYS A 50 -10.62 -14.94 7.90
N LEU A 51 -9.48 -14.29 8.12
CA LEU A 51 -8.62 -13.72 7.09
C LEU A 51 -7.40 -14.61 6.94
N VAL A 52 -7.11 -15.04 5.72
CA VAL A 52 -5.84 -15.70 5.41
C VAL A 52 -4.99 -14.72 4.60
N VAL A 53 -3.82 -14.38 5.13
CA VAL A 53 -2.79 -13.64 4.41
C VAL A 53 -1.84 -14.66 3.82
N GLU A 54 -1.85 -14.78 2.51
CA GLU A 54 -0.89 -15.56 1.75
C GLU A 54 0.31 -14.67 1.42
N LEU A 55 1.51 -15.11 1.79
CA LEU A 55 2.75 -14.39 1.56
C LEU A 55 3.65 -15.20 0.64
N ASP A 56 3.89 -14.67 -0.54
CA ASP A 56 4.87 -15.19 -1.47
C ASP A 56 6.02 -14.21 -1.61
N HIS A 57 7.25 -14.72 -1.70
CA HIS A 57 8.43 -13.86 -1.67
C HIS A 57 9.49 -14.28 -2.68
N SER A 58 10.19 -13.32 -3.25
CA SER A 58 11.44 -13.61 -3.98
C SER A 58 12.51 -14.15 -3.01
N PRO A 59 13.55 -14.84 -3.50
CA PRO A 59 14.67 -15.28 -2.68
C PRO A 59 15.32 -14.12 -1.91
N GLY A 60 15.47 -14.27 -0.60
CA GLY A 60 16.08 -13.24 0.25
C GLY A 60 15.14 -12.08 0.60
N SER A 61 13.92 -12.07 0.08
CA SER A 61 12.84 -11.15 0.44
C SER A 61 11.94 -11.72 1.55
N ASN A 62 12.44 -12.72 2.28
CA ASN A 62 11.66 -13.47 3.25
C ASN A 62 11.10 -12.57 4.36
N TRP A 63 9.87 -12.86 4.76
CA TRP A 63 9.28 -12.36 5.99
C TRP A 63 10.00 -12.98 7.19
N ASP A 64 10.80 -12.18 7.91
CA ASP A 64 11.52 -12.71 9.05
C ASP A 64 10.61 -12.87 10.27
N THR A 65 10.06 -14.08 10.39
CA THR A 65 9.21 -14.53 11.50
C THR A 65 9.93 -14.58 12.85
N SER A 66 11.25 -14.33 12.92
CA SER A 66 11.99 -14.23 14.19
C SER A 66 11.86 -12.88 14.89
N THR A 67 11.14 -11.92 14.29
CA THR A 67 10.87 -10.59 14.83
C THR A 67 9.40 -10.41 15.24
N SER A 68 9.07 -9.36 16.00
CA SER A 68 7.67 -9.05 16.35
C SER A 68 6.82 -8.59 15.17
N VAL A 69 7.40 -8.40 13.97
CA VAL A 69 6.70 -7.86 12.80
C VAL A 69 5.51 -8.73 12.38
N ASP A 70 5.66 -10.05 12.35
CA ASP A 70 4.56 -10.98 12.05
C ASP A 70 3.39 -10.80 13.01
N GLU A 71 3.71 -10.74 14.30
CA GLU A 71 2.72 -10.59 15.37
C GLU A 71 2.04 -9.21 15.31
N ASP A 72 2.80 -8.14 15.10
CA ASP A 72 2.27 -6.77 15.00
C ASP A 72 1.30 -6.64 13.82
N VAL A 73 1.67 -7.15 12.64
CA VAL A 73 0.81 -7.14 11.46
C VAL A 73 -0.46 -7.94 11.72
N ARG A 74 -0.34 -9.19 12.21
CA ARG A 74 -1.52 -10.01 12.56
C ARG A 74 -2.43 -9.31 13.56
N GLN A 75 -1.87 -8.68 14.59
CA GLN A 75 -2.63 -7.93 15.58
C GLN A 75 -3.38 -6.75 14.96
N GLN A 76 -2.74 -5.96 14.10
CA GLN A 76 -3.43 -4.85 13.43
C GLN A 76 -4.53 -5.31 12.49
N LEU A 77 -4.26 -6.34 11.66
CA LEU A 77 -5.26 -6.91 10.77
C LEU A 77 -6.44 -7.50 11.57
N GLN A 78 -6.18 -8.15 12.70
CA GLN A 78 -7.22 -8.65 13.59
C GLN A 78 -8.02 -7.51 14.23
N ARG A 79 -7.37 -6.44 14.68
CA ARG A 79 -8.03 -5.27 15.28
C ARG A 79 -8.99 -4.60 14.29
N ILE A 80 -8.52 -4.30 13.09
CA ILE A 80 -9.32 -3.58 12.09
C ILE A 80 -10.47 -4.45 11.54
N THR A 81 -10.23 -5.73 11.29
CA THR A 81 -11.22 -6.63 10.67
C THR A 81 -12.14 -7.38 11.66
N ASN A 82 -11.77 -7.54 12.93
CA ASN A 82 -12.36 -8.51 13.89
C ASN A 82 -12.32 -9.98 13.43
N LYS A 83 -11.41 -10.35 12.52
CA LYS A 83 -11.25 -11.73 12.03
C LYS A 83 -10.07 -12.43 12.71
N ASN A 84 -10.14 -13.76 12.77
CA ASN A 84 -8.97 -14.58 13.07
C ASN A 84 -8.01 -14.50 11.87
N VAL A 85 -6.77 -14.06 12.10
CA VAL A 85 -5.78 -13.88 11.03
C VAL A 85 -4.81 -15.07 11.02
N GLU A 86 -4.68 -15.71 9.87
CA GLU A 86 -3.69 -16.75 9.59
C GLU A 86 -2.77 -16.28 8.48
N VAL A 87 -1.46 -16.19 8.74
CA VAL A 87 -0.46 -15.97 7.69
C VAL A 87 0.06 -17.31 7.21
N ARG A 88 0.09 -17.51 5.89
CA ARG A 88 0.66 -18.66 5.20
C ARG A 88 1.77 -18.17 4.27
N THR A 89 2.84 -18.93 4.17
CA THR A 89 3.91 -18.67 3.20
C THR A 89 3.89 -19.80 2.18
N SER A 90 3.73 -19.49 0.88
CA SER A 90 3.35 -20.49 -0.13
C SER A 90 4.35 -20.71 -1.26
N ALA A 91 5.16 -19.73 -1.66
CA ALA A 91 6.15 -19.96 -2.73
C ALA A 91 7.34 -18.99 -2.72
N ASP A 92 8.48 -19.50 -3.21
CA ASP A 92 9.58 -18.67 -3.69
C ASP A 92 9.25 -18.16 -5.10
N LEU A 93 9.04 -16.86 -5.23
CA LEU A 93 8.82 -16.17 -6.50
C LEU A 93 10.12 -16.06 -7.31
N PRO A 94 10.07 -15.82 -8.63
CA PRO A 94 11.28 -15.67 -9.44
C PRO A 94 12.22 -14.57 -8.91
N ALA A 95 13.53 -14.85 -8.89
CA ALA A 95 14.54 -13.84 -8.62
C ALA A 95 14.78 -12.99 -9.87
N LYS A 96 14.51 -11.68 -9.77
CA LYS A 96 14.72 -10.72 -10.86
C LYS A 96 15.89 -9.76 -10.60
N GLY A 97 16.38 -9.69 -9.37
CA GLY A 97 17.48 -8.80 -8.95
C GLY A 97 17.04 -7.41 -8.51
N SER A 98 17.95 -6.68 -7.84
CA SER A 98 17.68 -5.41 -7.15
C SER A 98 17.31 -4.23 -8.05
N GLU A 99 17.76 -4.26 -9.31
CA GLU A 99 17.49 -3.21 -10.29
C GLU A 99 16.25 -3.49 -11.14
N TYR A 100 15.55 -4.60 -10.90
CA TYR A 100 14.32 -4.89 -11.63
C TYR A 100 13.25 -3.86 -11.30
N ALA A 101 12.50 -3.43 -12.31
CA ALA A 101 11.39 -2.53 -12.15
C ALA A 101 10.09 -3.27 -12.52
N TRP A 102 9.20 -3.46 -11.55
CA TRP A 102 7.90 -4.14 -11.72
C TRP A 102 6.82 -3.21 -12.26
N SER A 103 6.04 -3.71 -13.21
CA SER A 103 4.81 -3.07 -13.70
C SER A 103 3.57 -3.63 -12.99
N ASN A 104 2.47 -2.86 -12.97
CA ASN A 104 1.16 -3.36 -12.52
C ASN A 104 0.72 -4.63 -13.25
N SER A 105 0.99 -4.74 -14.55
CA SER A 105 0.66 -5.94 -15.32
C SER A 105 1.40 -7.19 -14.83
N GLU A 106 2.68 -7.05 -14.46
CA GLU A 106 3.47 -8.17 -13.95
C GLU A 106 3.06 -8.56 -12.53
N LEU A 107 2.71 -7.59 -11.68
CA LEU A 107 2.17 -7.86 -10.34
C LEU A 107 0.86 -8.63 -10.42
N ARG A 108 -0.05 -8.25 -11.33
CA ARG A 108 -1.31 -8.96 -11.58
C ARG A 108 -1.08 -10.36 -12.13
N GLU A 109 -0.12 -10.51 -13.05
CA GLU A 109 0.26 -11.82 -13.58
C GLU A 109 0.83 -12.73 -12.47
N LEU A 110 1.76 -12.23 -11.66
CA LEU A 110 2.32 -12.96 -10.51
C LEU A 110 1.21 -13.39 -9.55
N HIS A 111 0.33 -12.48 -9.16
CA HIS A 111 -0.80 -12.82 -8.31
C HIS A 111 -1.65 -13.94 -8.90
N SER A 112 -2.02 -13.83 -10.19
CA SER A 112 -2.86 -14.83 -10.85
C SER A 112 -2.19 -16.19 -10.98
N GLN A 113 -0.86 -16.24 -11.09
CA GLN A 113 -0.10 -17.48 -11.28
C GLN A 113 0.23 -18.18 -9.96
N HIS A 114 0.41 -17.40 -8.89
CA HIS A 114 0.97 -17.90 -7.63
C HIS A 114 -0.02 -17.94 -6.47
N ARG A 115 -1.15 -17.23 -6.54
CA ARG A 115 -2.17 -17.30 -5.48
C ARG A 115 -2.72 -18.72 -5.32
N ASP A 116 -2.46 -19.32 -4.16
CA ASP A 116 -2.94 -20.64 -3.74
C ASP A 116 -4.21 -20.55 -2.86
N VAL A 117 -4.46 -19.39 -2.25
CA VAL A 117 -5.55 -19.17 -1.31
C VAL A 117 -6.62 -18.29 -1.92
N GLU A 118 -7.85 -18.81 -1.98
CA GLU A 118 -8.99 -18.06 -2.51
C GLU A 118 -9.98 -17.66 -1.41
N THR A 119 -10.58 -16.49 -1.61
CA THR A 119 -11.78 -16.05 -0.90
C THR A 119 -12.92 -17.03 -1.20
N ASN A 120 -13.58 -17.52 -0.14
CA ASN A 120 -14.73 -18.42 -0.22
C ASN A 120 -15.63 -18.29 1.02
N ASP A 121 -16.65 -19.13 1.16
CA ASP A 121 -17.60 -19.08 2.27
C ASP A 121 -16.98 -19.18 3.68
N ARG A 122 -15.73 -19.69 3.80
CA ARG A 122 -15.07 -19.91 5.09
C ARG A 122 -14.04 -18.86 5.46
N GLN A 123 -13.46 -18.19 4.47
CA GLN A 123 -12.36 -17.24 4.66
C GLN A 123 -12.32 -16.19 3.55
N VAL A 124 -11.81 -15.01 3.89
CA VAL A 124 -11.33 -14.03 2.91
C VAL A 124 -9.82 -14.20 2.75
N ALA A 125 -9.32 -14.07 1.52
CA ALA A 125 -7.90 -14.21 1.20
C ALA A 125 -7.30 -12.86 0.83
N MET A 126 -6.08 -12.61 1.28
CA MET A 126 -5.24 -11.47 0.94
C MET A 126 -3.90 -12.01 0.46
N HIS A 127 -3.42 -11.57 -0.70
CA HIS A 127 -2.15 -12.01 -1.26
C HIS A 127 -1.10 -10.89 -1.16
N ALA A 128 -0.03 -11.14 -0.41
CA ALA A 128 1.08 -10.23 -0.19
C ALA A 128 2.32 -10.73 -0.95
N LEU A 129 2.82 -9.92 -1.89
CA LEU A 129 4.01 -10.25 -2.67
C LEU A 129 5.24 -9.51 -2.14
N PHE A 130 6.29 -10.23 -1.75
CA PHE A 130 7.53 -9.67 -1.21
C PHE A 130 8.63 -9.80 -2.25
N LEU A 131 8.85 -8.76 -3.04
CA LEU A 131 9.58 -8.85 -4.29
C LEU A 131 10.98 -8.24 -4.18
N GLN A 132 11.95 -8.86 -4.87
CA GLN A 132 13.19 -8.16 -5.23
C GLN A 132 12.89 -7.07 -6.26
N GLY A 133 13.63 -5.97 -6.24
CA GLY A 133 13.51 -4.87 -7.18
C GLY A 133 12.73 -3.68 -6.63
N LYS A 134 12.16 -2.91 -7.57
CA LYS A 134 11.52 -1.61 -7.36
C LYS A 134 10.22 -1.55 -8.17
N TYR A 135 9.34 -0.63 -7.85
CA TYR A 135 8.19 -0.33 -8.71
C TYR A 135 8.62 0.56 -9.88
N GLN A 136 8.07 0.36 -11.08
CA GLN A 136 8.40 1.15 -12.29
C GLN A 136 8.00 2.62 -12.17
N GLN A 137 6.96 2.90 -11.39
CA GLN A 137 6.39 4.23 -11.20
C GLN A 137 6.61 4.64 -9.75
N GLU A 138 6.79 5.93 -9.52
CA GLU A 138 6.98 6.49 -8.18
C GLU A 138 8.16 5.91 -7.38
N SER A 139 8.41 6.53 -6.23
CA SER A 139 9.41 6.09 -5.28
C SER A 139 8.73 5.50 -4.07
N THR A 140 8.12 4.32 -4.19
CA THR A 140 7.36 3.67 -3.11
C THR A 140 8.02 2.37 -2.63
N GLY A 141 7.87 2.06 -1.35
CA GLY A 141 8.26 0.76 -0.78
C GLY A 141 7.17 -0.32 -0.88
N GLY A 142 5.92 0.07 -1.12
CA GLY A 142 4.77 -0.83 -1.24
C GLY A 142 3.74 -0.36 -2.27
N LEU A 143 2.82 -1.24 -2.64
CA LEU A 143 1.70 -0.91 -3.53
C LEU A 143 0.56 -1.91 -3.40
N ALA A 144 -0.63 -1.45 -3.01
CA ALA A 144 -1.89 -2.11 -3.27
C ALA A 144 -2.29 -1.92 -4.74
N TYR A 145 -2.23 -2.98 -5.54
CA TYR A 145 -2.42 -2.89 -7.00
C TYR A 145 -3.74 -3.49 -7.51
N GLN A 146 -4.50 -4.15 -6.63
CA GLN A 146 -5.84 -4.70 -6.90
C GLN A 146 -6.57 -5.05 -5.60
N ALA A 147 -7.85 -5.42 -5.71
CA ALA A 147 -8.77 -5.65 -4.60
C ALA A 147 -8.29 -6.61 -3.49
N GLU A 148 -7.49 -7.63 -3.84
CA GLU A 148 -7.10 -8.69 -2.91
C GLU A 148 -5.57 -8.80 -2.72
N ALA A 149 -4.79 -7.86 -3.25
CA ALA A 149 -3.34 -8.01 -3.22
C ALA A 149 -2.56 -6.71 -3.16
N PHE A 150 -1.43 -6.80 -2.49
CA PHE A 150 -0.41 -5.77 -2.45
C PHE A 150 0.99 -6.38 -2.65
N ALA A 151 1.96 -5.52 -2.98
CA ALA A 151 3.36 -5.88 -3.12
C ALA A 151 4.23 -4.99 -2.25
N LEU A 152 5.32 -5.53 -1.71
CA LEU A 152 6.45 -4.79 -1.14
C LEU A 152 7.68 -4.98 -2.02
N PHE A 153 8.43 -3.90 -2.18
CA PHE A 153 9.65 -3.85 -2.99
C PHE A 153 10.87 -3.82 -2.07
N MET A 154 11.42 -5.00 -1.79
CA MET A 154 12.35 -5.20 -0.68
C MET A 154 13.70 -4.52 -0.89
N ASP A 155 14.20 -4.48 -2.14
CA ASP A 155 15.43 -3.73 -2.46
C ASP A 155 15.19 -2.22 -2.35
N ARG A 156 13.98 -1.74 -2.68
CA ARG A 156 13.64 -0.33 -2.45
C ARG A 156 13.62 -0.02 -0.96
N ILE A 157 12.96 -0.83 -0.14
CA ILE A 157 12.94 -0.67 1.32
C ILE A 157 14.36 -0.71 1.89
N GLU A 158 15.21 -1.60 1.38
CA GLU A 158 16.63 -1.65 1.75
C GLU A 158 17.34 -0.33 1.45
N GLU A 159 17.20 0.23 0.25
CA GLU A 159 17.76 1.54 -0.07
C GLU A 159 17.30 2.63 0.90
N LEU A 160 16.02 2.63 1.28
CA LEU A 160 15.47 3.64 2.19
C LEU A 160 16.07 3.56 3.60
N THR A 161 16.32 2.34 4.06
CA THR A 161 16.85 2.06 5.40
C THR A 161 18.38 2.14 5.46
N CYS A 162 19.07 2.00 4.33
CA CYS A 162 20.53 2.03 4.27
C CYS A 162 21.12 3.38 3.79
N SER A 163 20.32 4.30 3.22
CA SER A 163 20.84 5.49 2.49
C SER A 163 21.33 6.68 3.34
N ASN A 164 21.46 6.57 4.67
CA ASN A 164 21.96 7.66 5.51
C ASN A 164 23.50 7.74 5.64
N GLY A 165 24.25 7.15 4.70
CA GLY A 165 25.72 7.12 4.76
C GLY A 165 26.28 6.22 5.88
N ALA A 166 25.42 5.39 6.48
CA ALA A 166 25.82 4.40 7.47
C ALA A 166 26.47 3.19 6.77
N ILE A 167 27.60 2.73 7.32
CA ILE A 167 28.35 1.56 6.83
C ILE A 167 27.62 0.24 7.17
N VAL A 168 26.59 0.31 8.02
CA VAL A 168 25.79 -0.82 8.49
C VAL A 168 24.32 -0.47 8.31
N CYS A 169 23.60 -1.26 7.51
CA CYS A 169 22.15 -1.22 7.46
C CYS A 169 21.60 -1.69 8.81
N ASP A 170 20.79 -0.89 9.51
CA ASP A 170 20.12 -1.38 10.71
C ASP A 170 19.01 -2.34 10.29
N ARG A 171 19.25 -3.62 10.55
CA ARG A 171 18.31 -4.70 10.27
C ARG A 171 16.98 -4.48 11.02
N ALA A 172 17.01 -3.86 12.20
CA ALA A 172 15.80 -3.54 12.97
C ALA A 172 14.95 -2.48 12.28
N GLU A 173 15.56 -1.39 11.80
CA GLU A 173 14.85 -0.32 11.06
C GLU A 173 14.15 -0.86 9.81
N ARG A 174 14.82 -1.76 9.06
CA ARG A 174 14.20 -2.44 7.92
C ARG A 174 12.93 -3.17 8.29
N TYR A 175 12.92 -3.88 9.42
CA TYR A 175 11.74 -4.60 9.87
C TYR A 175 10.60 -3.67 10.29
N GLU A 176 10.89 -2.52 10.89
CA GLU A 176 9.88 -1.52 11.22
C GLU A 176 9.23 -0.90 9.99
N VAL A 177 10.02 -0.65 8.92
CA VAL A 177 9.50 -0.18 7.63
C VAL A 177 8.61 -1.23 7.00
N VAL A 178 9.09 -2.48 6.90
CA VAL A 178 8.32 -3.59 6.31
C VAL A 178 7.00 -3.76 7.05
N ARG A 179 7.01 -3.72 8.39
CA ARG A 179 5.80 -3.78 9.22
C ARG A 179 4.81 -2.67 8.83
N SER A 180 5.28 -1.43 8.84
CA SER A 180 4.42 -0.25 8.66
C SER A 180 3.82 -0.22 7.26
N ILE A 181 4.64 -0.45 6.23
CA ILE A 181 4.17 -0.52 4.84
C ILE A 181 3.18 -1.67 4.65
N SER A 182 3.47 -2.87 5.18
CA SER A 182 2.54 -4.02 5.03
C SER A 182 1.15 -3.73 5.60
N ILE A 183 1.10 -3.04 6.74
CA ILE A 183 -0.17 -2.67 7.39
C ILE A 183 -0.86 -1.54 6.61
N HIS A 184 -0.10 -0.58 6.08
CA HIS A 184 -0.58 0.49 5.22
C HIS A 184 -1.26 -0.05 3.96
N GLU A 185 -0.56 -0.91 3.21
CA GLU A 185 -1.10 -1.52 1.98
C GLU A 185 -2.33 -2.37 2.26
N ALA A 186 -2.35 -3.10 3.38
CA ALA A 186 -3.53 -3.83 3.81
C ALA A 186 -4.70 -2.87 4.13
N GLY A 187 -4.43 -1.69 4.69
CA GLY A 187 -5.40 -0.63 4.90
C GLY A 187 -6.10 -0.19 3.62
N HIS A 188 -5.35 -0.01 2.53
CA HIS A 188 -5.93 0.25 1.21
C HIS A 188 -6.86 -0.87 0.74
N LEU A 189 -6.53 -2.14 0.99
CA LEU A 189 -7.44 -3.26 0.68
C LEU A 189 -8.73 -3.23 1.54
N PHE A 190 -8.69 -2.62 2.71
CA PHE A 190 -9.86 -2.38 3.56
C PHE A 190 -10.65 -1.13 3.18
N GLY A 191 -10.26 -0.47 2.08
CA GLY A 191 -10.93 0.71 1.57
C GLY A 191 -10.51 2.02 2.24
N LEU A 192 -9.50 1.98 3.11
CA LEU A 192 -8.99 3.16 3.81
C LEU A 192 -7.93 3.89 2.96
N VAL A 193 -7.83 5.21 3.03
CA VAL A 193 -8.77 6.16 3.63
C VAL A 193 -9.72 6.64 2.52
N ASN A 194 -11.03 6.70 2.74
CA ASN A 194 -11.98 7.24 1.75
C ASN A 194 -11.90 6.60 0.34
N SER A 195 -11.43 5.36 0.21
CA SER A 195 -11.08 4.74 -1.09
C SER A 195 -11.34 3.23 -1.11
N PRO A 196 -12.60 2.77 -1.26
CA PRO A 196 -13.84 3.55 -1.37
C PRO A 196 -14.63 3.61 -0.05
N LEU A 197 -14.09 3.13 1.07
CA LEU A 197 -14.80 3.10 2.35
C LEU A 197 -15.03 4.54 2.85
N PRO A 198 -16.28 5.01 3.03
CA PRO A 198 -16.53 6.39 3.45
C PRO A 198 -16.03 6.65 4.86
N MET A 199 -15.49 7.86 5.06
CA MET A 199 -15.03 8.31 6.38
C MET A 199 -16.19 8.65 7.32
N VAL A 200 -16.09 8.24 8.58
CA VAL A 200 -16.98 8.67 9.68
C VAL A 200 -16.62 10.09 10.10
N ASN A 201 -15.33 10.36 10.30
CA ASN A 201 -14.76 11.68 10.56
C ASN A 201 -13.79 12.05 9.43
N PRO A 202 -13.78 13.30 8.94
CA PRO A 202 -12.77 13.70 7.94
C PRO A 202 -11.35 13.58 8.49
N HIS A 203 -10.53 12.74 7.87
CA HIS A 203 -9.12 12.52 8.22
C HIS A 203 -8.21 12.26 7.01
N GLU A 204 -8.77 12.15 5.80
CA GLU A 204 -8.01 12.13 4.54
C GLU A 204 -7.15 13.39 4.38
N ASP A 205 -5.92 13.20 3.91
CA ASP A 205 -5.00 14.28 3.60
C ASP A 205 -5.43 15.01 2.31
N PRO A 206 -5.58 16.34 2.33
CA PRO A 206 -6.11 17.08 1.19
C PRO A 206 -5.15 17.12 -0.02
N ASP A 207 -3.86 16.84 0.19
CA ASP A 207 -2.84 16.85 -0.85
C ASP A 207 -2.41 15.41 -1.24
N HIS A 208 -2.84 14.40 -0.47
CA HIS A 208 -2.51 12.99 -0.68
C HIS A 208 -3.79 12.14 -0.57
N GLU A 209 -4.54 12.06 -1.67
CA GLU A 209 -5.76 11.26 -1.77
C GLU A 209 -5.52 9.81 -1.31
N ALA A 210 -6.54 9.21 -0.70
CA ALA A 210 -6.53 7.87 -0.11
C ALA A 210 -5.63 7.65 1.12
N HIS A 211 -5.00 8.71 1.63
CA HIS A 211 -4.11 8.65 2.80
C HIS A 211 -4.61 9.52 3.94
N SER A 212 -4.20 9.21 5.16
CA SER A 212 -4.49 10.03 6.34
C SER A 212 -3.55 11.22 6.45
N SER A 213 -4.08 12.34 6.96
CA SER A 213 -3.29 13.51 7.38
C SER A 213 -2.72 13.36 8.79
N ASN A 214 -3.14 12.34 9.54
CA ASN A 214 -2.69 12.11 10.91
C ASN A 214 -1.33 11.41 10.93
N GLU A 215 -0.29 12.10 11.41
CA GLU A 215 1.08 11.56 11.47
C GLU A 215 1.25 10.35 12.41
N ASP A 216 0.28 10.05 13.25
CA ASP A 216 0.29 8.90 14.16
C ASP A 216 -0.51 7.69 13.62
N SER A 217 -1.21 7.84 12.49
CA SER A 217 -1.86 6.74 11.79
C SER A 217 -0.88 5.99 10.92
N VAL A 218 -1.02 4.66 10.85
CA VAL A 218 -0.32 3.86 9.84
C VAL A 218 -0.73 4.24 8.41
N MET A 219 -1.93 4.80 8.22
CA MET A 219 -2.40 5.32 6.92
C MET A 219 -1.82 6.69 6.57
N PHE A 220 -0.92 7.25 7.38
CA PHE A 220 -0.25 8.51 7.05
C PHE A 220 0.52 8.40 5.73
N TRP A 221 0.32 9.38 4.83
CA TRP A 221 0.87 9.35 3.46
C TRP A 221 2.38 9.13 3.37
N LYS A 222 3.14 9.50 4.40
CA LYS A 222 4.60 9.32 4.42
C LYS A 222 5.04 7.86 4.63
N VAL A 223 4.17 6.98 5.09
CA VAL A 223 4.52 5.59 5.44
C VAL A 223 4.94 4.77 4.22
N GLU A 224 4.25 4.88 3.08
CA GLU A 224 4.68 4.20 1.84
C GLU A 224 5.64 5.03 0.97
N SER A 225 5.62 6.35 1.16
CA SER A 225 6.41 7.31 0.39
C SER A 225 7.91 7.13 0.64
N GLY A 226 8.65 6.62 -0.34
CA GLY A 226 10.05 6.26 -0.17
C GLY A 226 10.94 7.41 0.28
N LYS A 227 10.78 8.63 -0.25
CA LYS A 227 11.58 9.76 0.23
C LYS A 227 11.10 10.31 1.59
N ALA A 228 9.86 10.08 1.97
CA ALA A 228 9.26 10.69 3.15
C ALA A 228 9.28 9.76 4.37
N ILE A 229 9.35 8.44 4.18
CA ILE A 229 9.55 7.49 5.27
C ILE A 229 10.92 7.68 5.93
N SER A 230 11.92 8.18 5.20
CA SER A 230 13.21 8.53 5.81
C SER A 230 13.10 9.64 6.85
N ASP A 231 12.14 10.56 6.69
CA ASP A 231 11.85 11.60 7.68
C ASP A 231 11.22 11.00 8.94
N LEU A 232 10.50 9.86 8.82
CA LEU A 232 9.89 9.16 9.95
C LEU A 232 10.93 8.45 10.82
N PHE A 233 12.10 8.05 10.29
CA PHE A 233 13.20 7.52 11.12
C PHE A 233 13.78 8.54 12.10
N SER A 234 13.59 9.84 11.83
CA SER A 234 13.98 10.89 12.78
C SER A 234 12.99 11.04 13.93
N ARG A 235 11.84 10.34 13.88
CA ARG A 235 10.88 10.20 14.98
C ARG A 235 11.21 8.91 15.73
N ASP A 236 10.88 8.85 17.02
CA ASP A 236 11.20 7.69 17.88
C ASP A 236 10.59 6.37 17.37
N THR A 237 9.51 6.40 16.58
CA THR A 237 8.87 5.21 15.99
C THR A 237 8.11 5.55 14.70
N ILE A 238 8.18 4.66 13.70
CA ILE A 238 7.32 4.70 12.50
C ILE A 238 5.89 4.24 12.89
N PRO A 239 4.83 4.97 12.50
CA PRO A 239 3.45 4.55 12.77
C PRO A 239 3.15 3.19 12.13
N TYR A 240 2.65 2.26 12.93
CA TYR A 240 2.27 0.92 12.47
C TYR A 240 0.88 0.51 12.94
N THR A 241 0.11 1.41 13.56
CA THR A 241 -1.23 1.12 14.05
C THR A 241 -2.29 1.94 13.32
N PHE A 242 -3.42 1.32 12.99
CA PHE A 242 -4.64 2.05 12.64
C PHE A 242 -5.08 2.91 13.82
N ASP A 243 -5.34 4.20 13.55
CA ASP A 243 -5.72 5.17 14.56
C ASP A 243 -7.21 5.07 14.94
N SER A 244 -7.74 6.04 15.69
CA SER A 244 -9.15 6.01 16.08
C SER A 244 -10.13 6.23 14.93
N ASP A 245 -9.75 7.00 13.91
CA ASP A 245 -10.61 7.34 12.76
C ASP A 245 -10.64 6.18 11.77
N ASP A 246 -9.48 5.59 11.44
CA ASP A 246 -9.37 4.35 10.66
C ASP A 246 -10.26 3.25 11.26
N MET A 247 -10.20 3.11 12.58
CA MET A 247 -10.97 2.13 13.34
C MET A 247 -12.47 2.49 13.40
N ALA A 248 -12.84 3.76 13.31
CA ALA A 248 -14.24 4.20 13.30
C ALA A 248 -14.89 3.85 11.96
N ASP A 249 -14.22 4.13 10.85
CA ASP A 249 -14.65 3.79 9.49
C ASP A 249 -14.92 2.29 9.35
N ALA A 250 -13.93 1.47 9.74
CA ALA A 250 -14.06 0.02 9.69
C ALA A 250 -15.15 -0.50 10.64
N ARG A 251 -15.42 0.17 11.77
CA ARG A 251 -16.52 -0.19 12.68
C ARG A 251 -17.88 0.14 12.05
N GLU A 252 -18.03 1.30 11.45
CA GLU A 252 -19.28 1.73 10.83
C GLU A 252 -19.70 0.76 9.73
N GLN A 253 -18.77 0.36 8.85
CA GLN A 253 -19.04 -0.65 7.81
C GLN A 253 -19.50 -1.98 8.40
N ARG A 254 -18.90 -2.41 9.51
CA ARG A 254 -19.25 -3.66 10.21
C ARG A 254 -20.62 -3.60 10.87
N SER A 255 -20.99 -2.48 11.47
CA SER A 255 -22.31 -2.32 12.09
C SER A 255 -23.42 -2.10 11.06
N GLY A 256 -23.14 -1.44 9.95
CA GLY A 256 -24.11 -1.14 8.89
C GLY A 256 -24.56 -2.38 8.09
N SER A 257 -23.84 -3.50 8.22
CA SER A 257 -24.15 -4.78 7.55
C SER A 257 -25.01 -5.75 8.40
N SER A 258 -25.57 -5.27 9.51
CA SER A 258 -26.41 -6.06 10.44
C SER A 258 -27.90 -6.01 10.10
#